data_AF-A0A850STV9-F1
#
_entry.id   AF-A0A850STV9-F1
#
_cell.length_a   1.000
_cell.length_b   1.000
_cell.length_c   1.000
_cell.angle_alpha   90.00
_cell.angle_beta   90.00
_cell.angle_gamma   90.00
#
_symmetry.space_group_name_H-M   'P 1'
#
loop_
_entity.id
_entity.type
_entity.pdbx_description
1 polymer ?
#
loop_
_entity_poly.entity_id
_entity_poly.type
_entity_poly.pdbx_seq_one_letter_code
_entity_poly.pdbx_strand_id
1 'polypeptide(L)'
;IFHSTQAGAGTPVLPIFAGELQAAVDAFDQQFITMPVENYQGFYDALNAGEIVLVPEPPFAQDFYVAVAEVMTTVLTDEAADVGALMAANAEAFQSGILDPAAGS
;
A
#
# COMPACT_ATOMS: atom_id res chain seq x y z
N ILE A 1 -9.47 -7.02 12.49
CA ILE A 1 -8.49 -5.96 12.81
C ILE A 1 -8.33 -5.20 11.51
N PHE A 2 -8.27 -3.86 11.53
CA PHE A 2 -8.30 -2.92 10.39
C PHE A 2 -9.66 -2.67 9.71
N HIS A 3 -10.46 -1.71 10.21
CA HIS A 3 -11.65 -1.20 9.52
C HIS A 3 -11.79 0.34 9.59
N SER A 4 -10.75 1.07 10.01
CA SER A 4 -10.77 2.53 9.93
C SER A 4 -10.15 2.94 8.60
N THR A 5 -10.83 3.84 7.88
CA THR A 5 -10.28 4.50 6.70
C THR A 5 -9.86 5.90 7.11
N GLN A 6 -8.78 6.42 6.54
CA GLN A 6 -8.61 7.86 6.47
C GLN A 6 -9.73 8.40 5.57
N ALA A 7 -10.89 8.68 6.18
CA ALA A 7 -12.10 9.24 5.62
C ALA A 7 -12.36 8.91 4.12
N GLY A 8 -12.96 7.75 3.85
CA GLY A 8 -13.81 7.58 2.65
C GLY A 8 -13.21 6.94 1.40
N ALA A 9 -11.97 6.43 1.44
CA ALA A 9 -11.31 5.86 0.25
C ALA A 9 -10.90 4.38 0.37
N GLY A 10 -11.20 3.69 1.48
CA GLY A 10 -10.84 2.28 1.66
C GLY A 10 -9.34 2.03 1.94
N THR A 11 -8.54 3.08 2.16
CA THR A 11 -7.12 2.96 2.51
C THR A 11 -6.95 2.31 3.89
N PRO A 12 -6.09 1.27 4.02
CA PRO A 12 -5.83 0.65 5.31
C PRO A 12 -5.11 1.62 6.26
N VAL A 13 -5.74 1.96 7.40
CA VAL A 13 -5.05 2.64 8.51
C VAL A 13 -5.10 1.84 9.80
N LEU A 14 -4.10 2.06 10.67
CA LEU A 14 -4.07 1.44 11.99
C LEU A 14 -5.19 2.01 12.88
N PRO A 15 -5.87 1.17 13.70
CA PRO A 15 -6.82 1.65 14.69
C PRO A 15 -6.12 2.60 15.66
N ILE A 16 -6.58 3.86 15.70
CA ILE A 16 -6.13 4.84 16.69
C ILE A 16 -7.01 4.84 17.95
N PHE A 17 -8.17 4.18 17.88
CA PHE A 17 -9.10 3.98 18.99
C PHE A 17 -9.17 2.51 19.39
N ALA A 18 -9.80 2.23 20.54
CA ALA A 18 -9.96 0.88 21.06
C ALA A 18 -11.38 0.64 21.58
N GLY A 19 -11.77 -0.63 21.68
CA GLY A 19 -13.04 -1.06 22.26
C GLY A 19 -14.26 -0.48 21.53
N GLU A 20 -15.25 -0.03 22.30
CA GLU A 20 -16.52 0.47 21.78
C GLU A 20 -16.36 1.69 20.88
N LEU A 21 -15.37 2.55 21.15
CA LEU A 21 -15.12 3.72 20.32
C LEU A 21 -14.64 3.32 18.92
N GLN A 22 -13.78 2.31 18.81
CA GLN A 22 -13.37 1.80 17.51
C GLN A 22 -14.55 1.19 16.75
N ALA A 23 -15.41 0.41 17.43
CA ALA A 23 -16.60 -0.17 16.81
C ALA A 23 -17.57 0.89 16.28
N ALA A 24 -17.72 2.01 16.99
CA ALA A 24 -18.55 3.13 16.54
C ALA A 24 -17.97 3.84 15.30
N VAL A 25 -16.65 4.00 15.25
CA VAL A 25 -15.94 4.56 14.09
C VAL A 25 -16.09 3.64 12.88
N ASP A 26 -15.87 2.33 13.04
CA ASP A 26 -15.99 1.35 11.96
C ASP A 26 -17.41 1.35 11.36
N ALA A 27 -18.44 1.38 12.22
CA ALA A 27 -19.84 1.42 11.78
C ALA A 27 -20.19 2.73 11.05
N PHE A 28 -19.59 3.85 11.46
CA PHE A 28 -19.77 5.14 10.80
C PHE A 28 -19.07 5.19 9.44
N ASP A 29 -17.85 4.66 9.34
CA ASP A 29 -17.03 4.68 8.12
C ASP A 29 -17.59 3.76 7.03
N GLN A 30 -18.26 2.66 7.41
CA GLN A 30 -18.73 1.63 6.48
C GLN A 30 -19.59 2.19 5.33
N GLN A 31 -20.37 3.23 5.58
CA GLN A 31 -21.23 3.85 4.56
C GLN A 31 -20.46 4.69 3.52
N PHE A 32 -19.18 4.98 3.78
CA PHE A 32 -18.31 5.78 2.91
C PHE A 32 -17.25 4.96 2.17
N ILE A 33 -17.19 3.65 2.41
CA ILE A 33 -16.24 2.77 1.72
C ILE A 33 -16.74 2.53 0.29
N THR A 34 -15.94 2.96 -0.68
CA THR A 34 -16.23 2.82 -2.13
C THR A 34 -15.33 1.81 -2.83
N MET A 35 -14.34 1.26 -2.12
CA MET A 35 -13.34 0.33 -2.63
C MET A 35 -13.49 -1.06 -1.99
N PRO A 36 -13.10 -2.14 -2.69
CA PRO A 36 -13.13 -3.51 -2.15
C PRO A 36 -12.05 -3.70 -1.07
N VAL A 37 -12.38 -3.36 0.18
CA VAL A 37 -11.46 -3.41 1.32
C VAL A 37 -10.96 -4.82 1.64
N GLU A 38 -11.71 -5.85 1.24
CA GLU A 38 -11.31 -7.25 1.34
C GLU A 38 -10.00 -7.57 0.61
N ASN A 39 -9.62 -6.77 -0.40
CA ASN A 39 -8.34 -6.92 -1.10
C ASN A 39 -7.14 -6.64 -0.19
N TYR A 40 -7.33 -5.98 0.95
CA TYR A 40 -6.27 -5.72 1.94
C TYR A 40 -6.10 -6.85 2.96
N GLN A 41 -6.91 -7.92 2.92
CA GLN A 41 -6.87 -8.98 3.93
C GLN A 41 -5.48 -9.61 4.08
N GLY A 42 -4.77 -9.88 2.98
CA GLY A 42 -3.41 -10.43 3.04
C GLY A 42 -2.40 -9.51 3.73
N PHE A 43 -2.51 -8.19 3.49
CA PHE A 43 -1.69 -7.20 4.19
C PHE A 43 -1.98 -7.20 5.70
N TYR A 44 -3.26 -7.31 6.06
CA TYR A 44 -3.71 -7.36 7.45
C TYR A 44 -3.26 -8.62 8.18
N ASP A 45 -3.37 -9.77 7.54
CA ASP A 45 -2.95 -11.05 8.11
C ASP A 45 -1.44 -11.03 8.38
N ALA A 46 -0.64 -10.59 7.40
CA ALA A 46 0.81 -10.46 7.55
C ALA A 46 1.20 -9.51 8.69
N LEU A 47 0.52 -8.35 8.82
CA LEU A 47 0.81 -7.41 9.89
C LEU A 47 0.42 -7.97 11.27
N ASN A 48 -0.74 -8.61 11.39
CA ASN A 48 -1.20 -9.21 12.65
C ASN A 48 -0.36 -10.42 13.07
N ALA A 49 0.13 -11.20 12.11
CA ALA A 49 1.05 -12.30 12.33
C ALA A 49 2.48 -11.82 12.67
N GLY A 50 2.77 -10.52 12.49
CA GLY A 50 4.11 -9.95 12.69
C GLY A 50 5.11 -10.32 11.59
N GLU A 51 4.64 -10.76 10.42
CA GLU A 51 5.47 -11.07 9.25
C GLU A 51 6.01 -9.80 8.57
N ILE A 52 5.25 -8.72 8.67
CA ILE A 52 5.63 -7.38 8.24
C ILE A 52 5.51 -6.40 9.39
N VAL A 53 6.29 -5.32 9.35
CA VAL A 53 6.18 -4.20 10.28
C VAL A 53 5.72 -2.96 9.52
N LEU A 54 4.86 -2.16 10.17
CA LEU A 54 4.42 -0.90 9.59
C LEU A 54 5.53 0.14 9.79
N VAL A 55 6.10 0.61 8.69
CA VAL A 55 7.19 1.59 8.69
C VAL A 55 6.62 2.93 8.24
N PRO A 56 6.96 4.04 8.92
CA PRO A 56 6.66 5.37 8.42
C PRO A 56 7.20 5.56 7.00
N GLU A 57 6.49 6.37 6.20
CA GLU A 57 6.93 6.69 4.85
C GLU A 57 8.36 7.27 4.87
N PRO A 58 9.30 6.71 4.08
CA PRO A 58 10.66 7.20 4.07
C PRO A 58 10.76 8.56 3.37
N PRO A 59 11.81 9.37 3.65
CA PRO A 59 12.02 10.66 2.99
C PRO A 59 12.10 10.60 1.46
N PHE A 60 12.47 9.44 0.91
CA PHE A 60 12.62 9.17 -0.53
C PHE A 60 11.37 8.52 -1.17
N ALA A 61 10.25 8.41 -0.45
CA ALA A 61 9.07 7.70 -0.93
C ALA A 61 8.48 8.27 -2.22
N GLN A 62 8.62 9.57 -2.47
CA GLN A 62 8.13 10.18 -3.71
C GLN A 62 8.89 9.65 -4.93
N ASP A 63 10.21 9.49 -4.83
CA ASP A 63 11.02 8.91 -5.91
C ASP A 63 10.66 7.44 -6.13
N PHE A 64 10.39 6.70 -5.05
CA PHE A 64 9.87 5.34 -5.10
C PHE A 64 8.53 5.28 -5.86
N TYR A 65 7.56 6.15 -5.51
CA TYR A 65 6.25 6.16 -6.15
C TYR A 65 6.33 6.53 -7.63
N VAL A 66 7.18 7.49 -8.00
CA VAL A 66 7.41 7.86 -9.40
C VAL A 66 7.92 6.66 -10.20
N ALA A 67 8.94 5.96 -9.68
CA ALA A 67 9.50 4.80 -10.37
C ALA A 67 8.48 3.66 -10.53
N VAL A 68 7.65 3.41 -9.51
CA VAL A 68 6.59 2.38 -9.59
C VAL A 68 5.44 2.81 -10.51
N ALA A 69 5.12 4.10 -10.58
CA ALA A 69 4.03 4.63 -11.39
C ALA A 69 4.20 4.36 -12.88
N GLU A 70 5.43 4.30 -13.40
CA GLU A 70 5.71 4.00 -14.81
C GLU A 70 5.30 2.57 -15.19
N VAL A 71 5.68 1.59 -14.36
CA VAL A 71 5.29 0.18 -14.54
C VAL A 71 3.77 0.04 -14.36
N MET A 72 3.22 0.63 -13.29
CA MET A 72 1.79 0.57 -13.01
C MET A 72 0.93 1.19 -14.11
N THR A 73 1.34 2.32 -14.68
CA THR A 73 0.63 2.96 -15.79
C THR A 73 0.59 2.03 -17.00
N THR A 74 1.70 1.35 -17.30
CA THR A 74 1.74 0.38 -18.41
C THR A 74 0.75 -0.76 -18.16
N VAL A 75 0.78 -1.39 -16.98
CA VAL A 75 -0.13 -2.49 -16.62
C VAL A 75 -1.60 -2.07 -16.64
N LEU A 76 -1.92 -0.85 -16.21
CA LEU A 76 -3.30 -0.36 -16.18
C LEU A 76 -3.84 0.07 -17.55
N THR A 77 -2.97 0.36 -18.51
CA THR A 77 -3.36 0.88 -19.84
C THR A 77 -3.20 -0.13 -20.97
N ASP A 78 -2.41 -1.19 -20.77
CA ASP A 78 -2.18 -2.26 -21.73
C ASP A 78 -2.63 -3.61 -21.16
N GLU A 79 -3.75 -4.13 -21.66
CA GLU A 79 -4.31 -5.43 -21.25
C GLU A 79 -3.38 -6.60 -21.61
N ALA A 80 -2.47 -6.42 -22.57
CA ALA A 80 -1.48 -7.42 -22.97
C ALA A 80 -0.13 -7.25 -22.26
N ALA A 81 -0.04 -6.35 -21.27
CA ALA A 81 1.20 -6.09 -20.55
C ALA A 81 1.77 -7.37 -19.91
N ASP A 82 3.00 -7.73 -20.29
CA ASP A 82 3.77 -8.76 -19.60
C ASP A 82 4.37 -8.16 -18.33
N VAL A 83 3.62 -8.27 -17.23
CA VAL A 83 4.01 -7.76 -15.90
C VAL A 83 5.37 -8.32 -15.47
N GLY A 84 5.64 -9.60 -15.77
CA GLY A 84 6.90 -10.25 -15.40
C GLY A 84 8.09 -9.63 -16.12
N ALA A 85 7.96 -9.43 -17.43
CA ALA A 85 8.98 -8.78 -18.24
C ALA A 85 9.19 -7.31 -17.86
N LEU A 86 8.09 -6.57 -17.61
CA LEU A 86 8.15 -5.17 -17.17
C LEU A 86 8.88 -5.02 -15.83
N MET A 87 8.56 -5.85 -14.85
CA MET A 87 9.25 -5.85 -13.55
C MET A 87 10.73 -6.19 -13.70
N ALA A 88 11.06 -7.21 -14.50
CA ALA A 88 12.46 -7.60 -14.73
C ALA A 88 13.28 -6.50 -15.42
N ALA A 89 12.69 -5.80 -16.39
CA ALA A 89 13.36 -4.71 -17.12
C ALA A 89 13.64 -3.48 -16.25
N ASN A 90 12.83 -3.23 -15.21
CA ASN A 90 12.95 -2.06 -14.35
C ASN A 90 13.67 -2.34 -13.02
N ALA A 91 13.88 -3.61 -12.66
CA ALA A 91 14.43 -4.00 -11.37
C ALA A 91 15.82 -3.39 -11.07
N GLU A 92 16.74 -3.39 -12.03
CA GLU A 92 18.10 -2.86 -11.84
C GLU A 92 18.11 -1.33 -11.66
N ALA A 93 17.33 -0.62 -12.47
CA ALA A 93 17.20 0.83 -12.36
C ALA A 93 16.54 1.23 -11.04
N PHE A 94 15.54 0.48 -10.59
CA PHE A 94 14.90 0.68 -9.30
C PHE A 94 15.85 0.42 -8.14
N GLN A 95 16.61 -0.68 -8.19
CA GLN A 95 17.59 -1.01 -7.15
C GLN A 95 18.65 0.07 -7.04
N SER A 96 19.32 0.40 -8.15
CA SER A 96 20.45 1.34 -8.16
C SER A 96 20.04 2.81 -8.01
N GLY A 97 18.86 3.18 -8.48
CA GLY A 97 18.37 4.56 -8.48
C GLY A 97 17.59 4.96 -7.23
N ILE A 98 16.94 3.99 -6.56
CA ILE A 98 16.05 4.25 -5.42
C ILE A 98 16.54 3.54 -4.16
N LEU A 99 16.73 2.22 -4.20
CA LEU A 99 16.98 1.42 -3.00
C LEU A 99 18.42 1.53 -2.47
N ASP A 100 19.42 1.48 -3.34
CA ASP A 100 20.83 1.60 -2.93
C ASP A 100 21.14 2.98 -2.32
N PRO A 101 20.68 4.11 -2.91
CA PRO A 101 20.84 5.42 -2.28
C PRO A 101 20.12 5.51 -0.93
N ALA A 102 18.92 4.93 -0.81
CA ALA A 102 18.15 4.88 0.42
C ALA A 102 18.80 4.03 1.52
N ALA A 103 19.52 2.96 1.15
CA ALA A 103 20.24 2.11 2.11
C ALA A 103 21.52 2.77 2.62
N GLY A 104 22.06 3.75 1.90
CA GLY A 104 23.24 4.52 2.28
C GLY A 104 22.96 5.76 3.13
N SER A 105 21.69 6.14 3.32
CA SER A 105 21.23 7.31 4.10
C SER A 105 20.82 6.94 5.52
#